data_AF-A0A537MU60-F1
#
_entry.id   AF-A0A537MU60-F1
#
_cell.length_a   1.000
_cell.length_b   1.000
_cell.length_c   1.000
_cell.angle_alpha   90.00
_cell.angle_beta   90.00
_cell.angle_gamma   90.00
#
_symmetry.space_group_name_H-M   'P 1'
#
loop_
_entity.id
_entity.type
_entity.pdbx_description
1 polymer ?
#
loop_
_entity_poly.entity_id
_entity_poly.type
_entity_poly.pdbx_seq_one_letter_code
_entity_poly.pdbx_strand_id
1 'polypeptide(L)'
;MAGEEAMIVAGIGCGRGVRSEDIVRLIGTALASFGIARENLDAVATEASKAGEGGIASAVRSLSVRLIPCSLTDLEAVTDKIVTRSARVQALKGVPSIAEA
;
A
#
# COMPACT_ATOMS: atom_id res chain seq x y z
N MET A 1 -29.58 -4.71 -5.36
CA MET A 1 -28.80 -3.56 -4.88
C MET A 1 -27.49 -4.13 -4.39
N ALA A 2 -26.40 -3.96 -5.17
CA ALA A 2 -25.08 -4.32 -4.68
C ALA A 2 -24.74 -3.26 -3.62
N GLY A 3 -24.73 -3.66 -2.35
CA GLY A 3 -24.25 -2.77 -1.29
C GLY A 3 -22.82 -2.37 -1.60
N GLU A 4 -22.44 -1.15 -1.28
CA GLU A 4 -21.03 -0.77 -1.25
C GLU A 4 -20.32 -1.73 -0.30
N GLU A 5 -19.60 -2.69 -0.87
CA GLU A 5 -18.79 -3.63 -0.11
C GLU A 5 -17.61 -2.82 0.43
N ALA A 6 -17.53 -2.72 1.76
CA ALA A 6 -16.46 -2.00 2.42
C ALA A 6 -15.12 -2.72 2.13
N MET A 7 -14.23 -2.07 1.39
CA MET A 7 -12.93 -2.60 1.03
C MET A 7 -11.85 -2.10 1.99
N ILE A 8 -10.96 -3.00 2.45
CA ILE A 8 -9.76 -2.70 3.22
C ILE A 8 -8.53 -2.86 2.32
N VAL A 9 -7.80 -1.77 2.13
CA VAL A 9 -6.59 -1.72 1.32
C VAL A 9 -5.39 -1.36 2.17
N ALA A 10 -4.29 -2.10 2.04
CA ALA A 10 -3.01 -1.75 2.65
C ALA A 10 -2.14 -0.98 1.64
N GLY A 11 -1.98 0.34 1.84
CA GLY A 11 -1.03 1.15 1.07
C GLY A 11 0.41 0.95 1.58
N ILE A 12 1.34 0.69 0.66
CA ILE A 12 2.73 0.36 0.98
C ILE A 12 3.70 1.35 0.33
N GLY A 13 4.41 2.10 1.17
CA GLY A 13 5.60 2.85 0.77
C GLY A 13 6.87 2.20 1.32
N CYS A 14 7.81 1.81 0.45
CA CYS A 14 9.03 1.14 0.89
C CYS A 14 10.27 1.49 0.04
N GLY A 15 11.46 1.28 0.61
CA GLY A 15 12.74 1.35 -0.11
C GLY A 15 12.87 0.22 -1.15
N ARG A 16 13.92 0.27 -1.99
CA ARG A 16 14.20 -0.82 -2.94
C ARG A 16 14.68 -2.07 -2.20
N GLY A 17 14.34 -3.25 -2.71
CA GLY A 17 14.90 -4.53 -2.24
C GLY A 17 14.38 -4.98 -0.87
N VAL A 18 13.24 -4.45 -0.42
CA VAL A 18 12.59 -4.90 0.82
C VAL A 18 12.10 -6.35 0.63
N ARG A 19 12.33 -7.19 1.64
CA ARG A 19 11.90 -8.60 1.61
C ARG A 19 10.38 -8.70 1.74
N SER A 20 9.82 -9.70 1.08
CA SER A 20 8.39 -9.99 1.16
C SER A 20 7.93 -10.29 2.59
N GLU A 21 8.74 -11.00 3.36
CA GLU A 21 8.44 -11.36 4.75
C GLU A 21 8.27 -10.11 5.63
N ASP A 22 9.09 -9.07 5.41
CA ASP A 22 9.01 -7.82 6.16
C ASP A 22 7.70 -7.07 5.81
N ILE A 23 7.31 -7.07 4.53
CA ILE A 23 6.05 -6.48 4.07
C ILE A 23 4.86 -7.24 4.67
N VAL A 24 4.87 -8.57 4.62
CA VAL A 24 3.78 -9.41 5.17
C VAL A 24 3.66 -9.22 6.68
N ARG A 25 4.78 -9.16 7.40
CA ARG A 25 4.80 -8.90 8.85
C ARG A 25 4.31 -7.50 9.19
N LEU A 26 4.72 -6.47 8.42
CA LEU A 26 4.27 -5.10 8.59
C LEU A 26 2.75 -5.00 8.44
N ILE A 27 2.21 -5.56 7.35
CA ILE A 27 0.77 -5.57 7.09
C ILE A 27 0.03 -6.29 8.21
N GLY A 28 0.49 -7.49 8.61
CA GLY A 28 -0.14 -8.24 9.70
C GLY A 28 -0.13 -7.48 11.03
N THR A 29 0.96 -6.79 11.35
CA THR A 29 1.07 -5.97 12.57
C THR A 29 0.10 -4.78 12.52
N ALA A 30 0.00 -4.10 11.37
CA ALA A 30 -0.92 -3.00 11.19
C ALA A 30 -2.38 -3.45 11.34
N LEU A 31 -2.79 -4.51 10.63
CA LEU A 31 -4.14 -5.07 10.74
C LEU A 31 -4.49 -5.46 12.18
N ALA A 32 -3.57 -6.14 12.88
CA ALA A 32 -3.76 -6.51 14.27
C ALA A 32 -3.95 -5.29 15.19
N SER A 33 -3.22 -4.19 14.94
CA SER A 33 -3.37 -2.96 15.72
C SER A 33 -4.74 -2.28 15.58
N PHE A 34 -5.44 -2.56 14.47
CA PHE A 34 -6.81 -2.11 14.22
C PHE A 34 -7.87 -3.19 14.49
N GLY A 35 -7.48 -4.37 15.00
CA GLY A 35 -8.40 -5.49 15.24
C GLY A 35 -8.98 -6.10 13.96
N ILE A 36 -8.32 -5.91 12.82
CA ILE A 36 -8.77 -6.40 11.51
C ILE A 36 -8.17 -7.80 11.27
N ALA A 37 -9.02 -8.76 10.96
CA ALA A 37 -8.58 -10.10 10.56
C ALA A 37 -7.88 -10.04 9.19
N ARG A 38 -6.84 -10.85 9.01
CA ARG A 38 -6.08 -10.89 7.75
C ARG A 38 -6.95 -11.19 6.53
N GLU A 39 -7.96 -12.05 6.69
CA GLU A 39 -8.91 -12.41 5.62
C GLU A 39 -9.76 -11.23 5.12
N ASN A 40 -9.85 -10.15 5.90
CA ASN A 40 -10.58 -8.94 5.50
C ASN A 40 -9.71 -7.96 4.71
N LEU A 41 -8.43 -8.26 4.46
CA LEU A 41 -7.59 -7.45 3.58
C LEU A 41 -7.91 -7.81 2.12
N ASP A 42 -8.40 -6.85 1.34
CA ASP A 42 -8.79 -7.10 -0.05
C ASP A 42 -7.64 -6.88 -1.04
N ALA A 43 -6.79 -5.90 -0.75
CA ALA A 43 -5.75 -5.47 -1.67
C ALA A 43 -4.54 -4.83 -0.99
N VAL A 44 -3.43 -4.83 -1.71
CA VAL A 44 -2.26 -4.00 -1.43
C VAL A 44 -2.12 -2.97 -2.54
N ALA A 45 -1.92 -1.70 -2.18
CA ALA A 45 -1.66 -0.61 -3.12
C ALA A 45 -0.24 -0.06 -2.96
N THR A 46 0.37 0.36 -4.06
CA THR A 46 1.67 1.06 -4.08
C THR A 46 1.80 1.84 -5.37
N GLU A 47 2.75 2.79 -5.40
CA GLU A 47 3.14 3.46 -6.65
C GLU A 47 3.60 2.45 -7.72
N ALA A 48 3.16 2.66 -8.96
CA ALA A 48 3.28 1.71 -10.05
C ALA A 48 4.72 1.25 -10.34
N SER A 49 5.73 2.12 -10.21
CA SER A 49 7.14 1.75 -10.41
C SER A 49 7.64 0.71 -9.40
N LYS A 50 6.95 0.56 -8.26
CA LYS A 50 7.27 -0.41 -7.20
C LYS A 50 6.56 -1.74 -7.39
N ALA A 51 5.48 -1.78 -8.19
CA ALA A 51 4.68 -2.99 -8.38
C ALA A 51 5.49 -4.17 -8.96
N GLY A 52 6.55 -3.89 -9.72
CA GLY A 52 7.47 -4.90 -10.26
C GLY A 52 8.55 -5.41 -9.29
N GLU A 53 8.65 -4.86 -8.07
CA GLU A 53 9.65 -5.34 -7.11
C GLU A 53 9.28 -6.71 -6.55
N GLY A 54 10.24 -7.64 -6.58
CA GLY A 54 10.04 -9.03 -6.18
C GLY A 54 9.51 -9.19 -4.74
N GLY A 55 9.89 -8.27 -3.84
CA GLY A 55 9.38 -8.24 -2.46
C GLY A 55 7.87 -7.98 -2.38
N ILE A 56 7.38 -6.95 -3.09
CA ILE A 56 5.95 -6.59 -3.11
C ILE A 56 5.16 -7.69 -3.81
N ALA A 57 5.59 -8.11 -5.00
CA ALA A 57 4.89 -9.14 -5.75
C ALA A 57 4.79 -10.46 -4.97
N SER A 58 5.85 -10.85 -4.26
CA SER A 58 5.83 -12.07 -3.43
C SER A 58 4.97 -11.91 -2.17
N ALA A 59 4.98 -10.73 -1.53
CA ALA A 59 4.13 -10.46 -0.37
C ALA A 59 2.65 -10.57 -0.72
N VAL A 60 2.23 -9.95 -1.83
CA VAL A 60 0.84 -10.00 -2.33
C VAL A 60 0.42 -11.44 -2.61
N ARG A 61 1.27 -12.25 -3.26
CA ARG A 61 1.01 -13.68 -3.46
C ARG A 61 0.86 -14.43 -2.14
N SER A 62 1.72 -14.19 -1.15
CA SER A 62 1.63 -14.82 0.17
C SER A 62 0.42 -14.35 0.99
N LEU A 63 -0.12 -13.17 0.68
CA LEU A 63 -1.34 -12.62 1.25
C LEU A 63 -2.60 -13.12 0.55
N SER A 64 -2.48 -13.70 -0.65
CA SER A 64 -3.61 -14.09 -1.51
C SER A 64 -4.54 -12.92 -1.84
N VAL A 65 -3.98 -11.72 -1.98
CA VAL A 65 -4.72 -10.49 -2.32
C VAL A 65 -4.29 -9.96 -3.69
N ARG A 66 -5.01 -8.99 -4.23
CA ARG A 66 -4.61 -8.29 -5.47
C ARG A 66 -3.66 -7.14 -5.19
N LEU A 67 -2.79 -6.84 -6.17
CA LEU A 67 -1.95 -5.65 -6.18
C LEU A 67 -2.63 -4.55 -7.01
N ILE A 68 -2.68 -3.34 -6.47
CA ILE A 68 -3.16 -2.13 -7.13
C ILE A 68 -1.96 -1.21 -7.39
N PRO A 69 -1.44 -1.16 -8.63
CA PRO A 69 -0.44 -0.18 -9.00
C PRO A 69 -1.09 1.18 -9.23
N CYS A 70 -0.71 2.19 -8.44
CA CYS A 70 -1.20 3.56 -8.58
C CYS A 70 -0.22 4.39 -9.41
N SER A 71 -0.72 5.12 -10.43
CA SER A 71 0.15 6.03 -11.18
C SER A 71 0.53 7.23 -10.32
N LEU A 72 1.63 7.92 -10.65
CA LEU A 72 2.00 9.11 -9.89
C LEU A 72 0.92 10.21 -9.98
N THR A 73 0.26 10.34 -11.13
CA THR A 73 -0.85 11.27 -11.35
C THR A 73 -2.04 10.96 -10.44
N ASP A 74 -2.37 9.68 -10.23
CA ASP A 74 -3.45 9.30 -9.31
C ASP A 74 -3.11 9.67 -7.86
N LEU A 75 -1.85 9.45 -7.46
CA LEU A 75 -1.37 9.79 -6.12
C LEU A 75 -1.35 11.32 -5.90
N GLU A 76 -0.98 12.10 -6.92
CA GLU A 76 -1.02 13.56 -6.89
C GLU A 76 -2.44 14.11 -6.71
N ALA A 77 -3.42 13.47 -7.33
CA ALA A 77 -4.83 13.89 -7.32
C ALA A 77 -5.52 13.79 -5.95
N VAL A 78 -4.91 13.09 -4.99
CA VAL A 78 -5.46 12.89 -3.63
C VAL A 78 -4.59 13.53 -2.54
N THR A 79 -3.59 14.34 -2.92
CA THR A 79 -2.64 14.98 -2.00
C THR A 79 -3.29 15.82 -0.90
N ASP A 80 -4.48 16.36 -1.14
CA ASP A 80 -5.29 17.14 -0.20
C ASP A 80 -5.88 16.31 0.95
N LYS A 81 -5.94 14.98 0.79
CA LYS A 81 -6.51 14.03 1.76
C LYS A 81 -5.45 13.37 2.65
N ILE A 82 -4.18 13.63 2.38
CA ILE A 82 -3.04 12.96 3.04
C ILE A 82 -2.74 13.61 4.38
N VAL A 83 -2.55 12.79 5.41
CA VAL A 83 -2.36 13.23 6.79
C VAL A 83 -0.87 13.28 7.14
N THR A 84 -0.12 12.23 6.79
CA THR A 84 1.31 12.13 7.08
C THR A 84 2.18 12.60 5.91
N ARG A 85 3.35 13.16 6.24
CA ARG A 85 4.28 13.71 5.25
C ARG A 85 5.64 13.07 5.38
N SER A 86 6.16 12.57 4.27
CA SER A 86 7.51 12.05 4.15
C SER A 86 8.36 13.00 3.30
N ALA A 87 9.32 13.69 3.92
CA ALA A 87 10.25 14.56 3.22
C ALA A 87 11.01 13.83 2.11
N ARG A 88 11.33 12.55 2.34
CA ARG A 88 11.99 11.69 1.34
C ARG A 88 11.08 11.42 0.14
N VAL A 89 9.81 11.06 0.36
CA VAL A 89 8.87 10.79 -0.74
C VAL A 89 8.62 12.09 -1.51
N GLN A 90 8.40 13.21 -0.81
CA GLN A 90 8.22 14.51 -1.44
C GLN A 90 9.38 14.86 -2.38
N ALA A 91 10.63 14.68 -1.93
CA ALA A 91 11.82 14.98 -2.72
C ALA A 91 12.01 14.03 -3.93
N LEU A 92 11.60 12.76 -3.81
CA LEU A 92 11.83 11.74 -4.85
C LEU A 92 10.66 11.58 -5.83
N LYS A 93 9.44 11.90 -5.41
CA LYS A 93 8.20 11.56 -6.11
C LYS A 93 7.23 12.74 -6.22
N GLY A 94 7.45 13.86 -5.54
CA GLY A 94 6.55 15.02 -5.64
C GLY A 94 5.25 14.89 -4.84
N VAL A 95 4.97 13.73 -4.23
CA VAL A 95 3.79 13.48 -3.39
C VAL A 95 4.17 13.36 -1.90
N PRO A 96 3.25 13.68 -0.97
CA PRO A 96 3.56 13.70 0.47
C PRO A 96 3.75 12.31 1.09
N SER A 97 3.04 11.29 0.59
CA SER A 97 3.12 9.91 1.08
C SER A 97 2.69 8.94 -0.03
N ILE A 98 3.38 7.79 -0.15
CA ILE A 98 2.95 6.70 -1.05
C ILE A 98 1.96 5.76 -0.34
N ALA A 99 2.06 5.62 0.98
CA ALA A 99 1.25 4.65 1.71
C ALA A 99 -0.17 5.16 1.97
N GLU A 100 -0.36 6.49 2.02
CA GLU A 100 -1.67 7.10 2.26
C GLU A 100 -2.38 7.57 0.98
N ALA A 101 -1.62 7.86 -0.08
CA ALA A 101 -2.17 8.29 -1.37
C ALA A 101 -2.55 7.08 -2.22
#